data_AF-A0A938F107-F1
#
_entry.id   AF-A0A938F107-F1
#
_cell.length_a   1.000
_cell.length_b   1.000
_cell.length_c   1.000
_cell.angle_alpha   90.00
_cell.angle_beta   90.00
_cell.angle_gamma   90.00
#
_symmetry.space_group_name_H-M   'P 1'
#
loop_
_entity.id
_entity.type
_entity.pdbx_description
1 polymer ?
#
loop_
_entity_poly.entity_id
_entity_poly.type
_entity_poly.pdbx_seq_one_letter_code
_entity_poly.pdbx_strand_id
1 'polypeptide(L)'
;MKKINYKDAVKEALMEEMDKDERVFVIGEDVGVYGGSFKVTLGLLEKYGSKKIIDTPISENAIIGTAIGAAMYGMRPVAEISFIDFITLAMDQIVNEAAKIMAFSPGLYKIPLVIRTQCGTGRGIGGHH
;
A
#
# COMPACT_ATOMS: atom_id res chain seq x y z
N MET A 1 -15.13 -10.60 20.83
CA MET A 1 -14.45 -9.67 19.90
C MET A 1 -14.10 -8.39 20.64
N LYS A 2 -12.88 -7.89 20.46
CA LYS A 2 -12.45 -6.58 21.00
C LYS A 2 -13.14 -5.46 20.21
N LYS A 3 -13.53 -4.37 20.88
CA LYS A 3 -14.08 -3.18 20.23
C LYS A 3 -12.94 -2.22 19.89
N ILE A 4 -12.68 -2.03 18.59
CA ILE A 4 -11.61 -1.17 18.06
C ILE A 4 -12.12 -0.35 16.89
N ASN A 5 -11.44 0.76 16.55
CA ASN A 5 -11.78 1.51 15.35
C ASN A 5 -11.35 0.76 14.09
N TYR A 6 -11.99 1.06 12.95
CA TYR A 6 -11.64 0.47 11.67
C TYR A 6 -10.16 0.65 11.30
N LYS A 7 -9.60 1.85 11.49
CA LYS A 7 -8.17 2.11 11.24
C LYS A 7 -7.24 1.25 12.10
N ASP A 8 -7.65 0.97 13.34
CA ASP A 8 -6.86 0.19 14.28
C ASP A 8 -6.93 -1.30 13.90
N ALA A 9 -8.07 -1.77 13.40
CA ALA A 9 -8.22 -3.11 12.84
C ALA A 9 -7.35 -3.32 11.59
N VAL A 10 -7.30 -2.34 10.68
CA VAL A 10 -6.41 -2.39 9.50
C VAL A 10 -4.95 -2.41 9.93
N LYS A 11 -4.58 -1.60 10.94
CA LYS A 11 -3.24 -1.61 11.52
C LYS A 11 -2.89 -2.96 12.15
N GLU A 12 -3.78 -3.54 12.95
CA GLU A 12 -3.60 -4.87 13.55
C GLU A 12 -3.38 -5.92 12.44
N ALA A 13 -4.17 -5.90 11.36
CA ALA A 13 -3.99 -6.81 10.22
C ALA A 13 -2.62 -6.64 9.52
N LEU A 14 -2.15 -5.40 9.30
CA LEU A 14 -0.82 -5.14 8.75
C LEU A 14 0.28 -5.69 9.65
N MET A 15 0.17 -5.45 10.96
CA MET A 15 1.15 -5.93 11.93
C MET A 15 1.19 -7.46 11.97
N GLU A 16 0.04 -8.12 11.98
CA GLU A 16 -0.04 -9.59 11.96
C GLU A 16 0.63 -10.18 10.73
N GLU A 17 0.37 -9.64 9.53
CA GLU A 17 0.96 -10.17 8.30
C GLU A 17 2.45 -9.82 8.17
N MET A 18 2.87 -8.65 8.66
CA MET A 18 4.29 -8.27 8.71
C MET A 18 5.09 -9.09 9.73
N ASP A 19 4.47 -9.49 10.84
CA ASP A 19 5.06 -10.35 11.87
C ASP A 19 5.15 -11.82 11.38
N LYS A 20 4.21 -12.26 10.53
CA LYS A 20 4.19 -13.63 9.96
C LYS A 20 5.10 -13.80 8.74
N ASP A 21 5.24 -12.78 7.89
CA ASP A 21 5.95 -12.88 6.62
C ASP A 21 6.92 -11.71 6.40
N GLU A 22 8.22 -12.03 6.40
CA GLU A 22 9.30 -11.06 6.20
C GLU A 22 9.30 -10.40 4.81
N ARG A 23 8.49 -10.90 3.87
CA ARG A 23 8.33 -10.32 2.54
C ARG A 23 7.30 -9.20 2.51
N VAL A 24 6.46 -9.07 3.55
CA VAL A 24 5.43 -8.04 3.63
C VAL A 24 6.03 -6.71 4.07
N PHE A 25 5.79 -5.67 3.31
CA PHE A 25 6.21 -4.30 3.62
C PHE A 25 5.19 -3.30 3.12
N VAL A 26 5.22 -2.10 3.67
CA VAL A 26 4.35 -0.98 3.31
C VAL A 26 5.15 0.07 2.55
N ILE A 27 4.58 0.56 1.45
CA ILE A 27 5.15 1.61 0.62
C ILE A 27 4.07 2.63 0.25
N GLY A 28 4.37 3.92 0.32
CA GLY A 28 3.43 4.96 -0.08
C GLY A 28 3.81 6.34 0.45
N GLU A 29 2.98 7.32 0.18
CA GLU A 29 3.15 8.69 0.67
C GLU A 29 2.86 8.78 2.16
N ASP A 30 3.78 9.41 2.91
CA ASP A 30 3.62 9.71 4.34
C ASP A 30 3.34 8.49 5.25
N VAL A 31 3.51 7.26 4.77
CA VAL A 31 3.23 6.03 5.52
C VAL A 31 4.25 5.77 6.65
N GLY A 32 5.43 6.37 6.58
CA GLY A 32 6.51 6.25 7.56
C GLY A 32 6.34 7.20 8.73
N VAL A 33 7.13 8.29 8.75
CA VAL A 33 7.25 9.17 9.93
C VAL A 33 5.89 9.78 10.32
N TYR A 34 5.08 10.16 9.34
CA TYR A 34 3.77 10.73 9.59
C TYR A 34 2.73 9.66 10.00
N GLY A 35 2.91 8.40 9.58
CA GLY A 35 2.03 7.28 9.90
C GLY A 35 0.77 7.18 9.04
N GLY A 36 0.79 7.77 7.84
CA GLY A 36 -0.31 7.85 6.88
C GLY A 36 -1.33 8.93 7.24
N SER A 37 -2.09 9.39 6.24
CA SER A 37 -3.09 10.48 6.39
C SER A 37 -4.13 10.19 7.49
N PHE A 38 -4.49 8.92 7.66
CA PHE A 38 -5.47 8.45 8.65
C PHE A 38 -4.86 7.75 9.87
N LYS A 39 -3.53 7.83 10.03
CA LYS A 39 -2.79 7.25 11.15
C LYS A 39 -2.87 5.72 11.24
N VAL A 40 -3.08 5.04 10.11
CA VAL A 40 -3.11 3.56 10.04
C VAL A 40 -1.72 2.98 10.29
N THR A 41 -0.65 3.59 9.78
CA THR A 41 0.73 3.09 9.91
C THR A 41 1.53 3.79 11.00
N LEU A 42 0.91 4.65 11.80
CA LEU A 42 1.57 5.36 12.89
C LEU A 42 2.26 4.39 13.86
N GLY A 43 3.54 4.62 14.17
CA GLY A 43 4.30 3.75 15.08
C GLY A 43 4.89 2.48 14.43
N LEU A 44 4.57 2.21 13.16
CA LEU A 44 5.07 1.02 12.48
C LEU A 44 6.52 1.20 12.00
N LEU A 45 6.92 2.43 11.67
CA LEU A 45 8.29 2.72 11.27
C LEU A 45 9.26 2.43 12.41
N GLU A 46 8.89 2.79 13.64
CA GLU A 46 9.66 2.53 14.85
C GLU A 46 9.72 1.03 15.17
N LYS A 47 8.62 0.29 14.94
CA LYS A 47 8.55 -1.15 15.18
C LYS A 47 9.36 -1.96 14.15
N TYR A 48 9.25 -1.64 12.87
CA TYR A 48 9.74 -2.48 11.77
C TYR A 48 10.93 -1.91 10.99
N GLY A 49 11.22 -0.62 11.17
CA GLY A 49 12.29 0.08 10.48
C GLY A 49 11.98 0.48 9.03
N SER A 50 12.87 1.31 8.48
CA SER A 50 12.73 1.94 7.16
C SER A 50 12.83 0.97 5.97
N LYS A 51 13.22 -0.29 6.19
CA LYS A 51 13.17 -1.33 5.15
C LYS A 51 11.77 -1.91 4.96
N LYS A 52 10.87 -1.69 5.93
CA LYS A 52 9.55 -2.30 6.00
C LYS A 52 8.43 -1.28 5.88
N ILE A 53 8.67 -0.04 6.29
CA ILE A 53 7.77 1.09 6.12
C ILE A 53 8.52 2.14 5.32
N ILE A 54 8.13 2.34 4.06
CA ILE A 54 8.88 3.11 3.08
C ILE A 54 8.04 4.30 2.62
N ASP A 55 8.48 5.51 2.99
CA ASP A 55 7.96 6.75 2.43
C ASP A 55 8.43 6.92 0.97
N THR A 56 7.52 7.36 0.10
CA THR A 56 7.80 7.61 -1.33
C THR A 56 7.65 9.08 -1.69
N PRO A 57 8.23 9.52 -2.84
CA PRO A 57 7.80 10.74 -3.50
C PRO A 57 6.30 10.70 -3.84
N ILE A 58 5.71 11.87 -4.04
CA ILE A 58 4.32 12.04 -4.47
C ILE A 58 4.22 11.66 -5.96
N SER A 59 4.02 10.38 -6.22
CA SER A 59 3.89 9.81 -7.56
C SER A 59 3.30 8.41 -7.47
N GLU A 60 1.99 8.31 -7.67
CA GLU A 60 1.23 7.06 -7.58
C GLU A 60 1.73 6.03 -8.59
N ASN A 61 2.13 6.49 -9.79
CA ASN A 61 2.72 5.62 -10.80
C ASN A 61 4.04 5.00 -10.30
N ALA A 62 4.91 5.80 -9.67
CA ALA A 62 6.17 5.30 -9.10
C ALA A 62 5.92 4.35 -7.91
N ILE A 63 4.94 4.66 -7.05
CA ILE A 63 4.53 3.80 -5.92
C ILE A 63 4.12 2.43 -6.44
N ILE A 64 3.15 2.39 -7.36
CA ILE A 64 2.61 1.12 -7.87
C ILE A 64 3.65 0.39 -8.73
N GLY A 65 4.36 1.07 -9.62
CA GLY A 65 5.39 0.45 -10.46
C GLY A 65 6.51 -0.18 -9.63
N THR A 66 6.97 0.51 -8.58
CA THR A 66 7.97 -0.03 -7.66
C THR A 66 7.42 -1.24 -6.89
N ALA A 67 6.17 -1.17 -6.44
CA ALA A 67 5.53 -2.29 -5.76
C ALA A 67 5.37 -3.51 -6.69
N ILE A 68 5.00 -3.32 -7.96
CA ILE A 68 4.97 -4.40 -8.96
C ILE A 68 6.34 -5.03 -9.12
N GLY A 69 7.40 -4.23 -9.30
CA GLY A 69 8.77 -4.74 -9.42
C GLY A 69 9.22 -5.54 -8.19
N ALA A 70 8.92 -5.04 -6.98
CA ALA A 70 9.20 -5.75 -5.74
C ALA A 70 8.42 -7.07 -5.65
N ALA A 71 7.15 -7.08 -6.07
CA ALA A 71 6.32 -8.27 -6.10
C ALA A 71 6.86 -9.33 -7.07
N MET A 72 7.35 -8.92 -8.24
CA MET A 72 8.03 -9.78 -9.20
C MET A 72 9.31 -10.38 -8.63
N TYR A 73 10.02 -9.65 -7.77
CA TYR A 73 11.21 -10.13 -7.05
C TYR A 73 10.87 -11.08 -5.87
N GLY A 74 9.59 -11.32 -5.62
CA GLY A 74 9.11 -12.24 -4.58
C GLY A 74 8.70 -11.57 -3.27
N MET A 75 8.66 -10.23 -3.22
CA MET A 75 8.15 -9.50 -2.07
C MET A 75 6.62 -9.45 -2.06
N ARG A 76 6.01 -8.98 -0.96
CA ARG A 76 4.55 -8.88 -0.79
C ARG A 76 4.16 -7.45 -0.38
N PRO A 77 4.27 -6.48 -1.29
CA PRO A 77 4.01 -5.08 -0.98
C PRO A 77 2.54 -4.81 -0.64
N VAL A 78 2.34 -3.95 0.34
CA VAL A 78 1.08 -3.24 0.60
C VAL A 78 1.29 -1.78 0.25
N ALA A 79 0.92 -1.39 -0.97
CA ALA A 79 1.04 -0.03 -1.46
C ALA A 79 -0.14 0.84 -0.99
N GLU A 80 0.13 2.02 -0.45
CA GLU A 80 -0.89 3.01 -0.08
C GLU A 80 -0.93 4.16 -1.09
N ILE A 81 -2.15 4.48 -1.56
CA ILE A 81 -2.44 5.71 -2.30
C ILE A 81 -3.34 6.59 -1.41
N SER A 82 -2.92 7.84 -1.20
CA SER A 82 -3.48 8.79 -0.22
C SER A 82 -4.98 9.06 -0.36
N PHE A 83 -5.55 9.09 -1.56
CA PHE A 83 -7.00 9.15 -1.76
C PHE A 83 -7.35 8.40 -3.03
N ILE A 84 -8.53 7.75 -3.06
CA ILE A 84 -8.95 6.98 -4.23
C ILE A 84 -8.99 7.85 -5.49
N ASP A 85 -9.23 9.15 -5.36
CA ASP A 85 -9.24 10.13 -6.43
C ASP A 85 -7.93 10.15 -7.24
N PHE A 86 -6.80 9.85 -6.58
CA PHE A 86 -5.48 9.81 -7.20
C PHE A 86 -5.12 8.45 -7.81
N ILE A 87 -5.99 7.43 -7.69
CA ILE A 87 -5.77 6.11 -8.31
C ILE A 87 -5.56 6.22 -9.83
N THR A 88 -6.20 7.24 -10.43
CA THR A 88 -6.16 7.51 -11.88
C THR A 88 -4.73 7.76 -12.39
N LEU A 89 -3.84 8.29 -11.55
CA LEU A 89 -2.44 8.56 -11.87
C LEU A 89 -1.60 7.29 -12.00
N ALA A 90 -2.05 6.17 -11.43
CA ALA A 90 -1.39 4.86 -11.48
C ALA A 90 -2.13 3.83 -12.35
N MET A 91 -3.18 4.21 -13.06
CA MET A 91 -4.06 3.25 -13.75
C MET A 91 -3.35 2.40 -14.80
N ASP A 92 -2.34 2.94 -15.49
CA ASP A 92 -1.54 2.17 -16.43
C ASP A 92 -0.79 1.02 -15.73
N GLN A 93 -0.09 1.30 -14.62
CA GLN A 93 0.57 0.29 -13.79
C GLN A 93 -0.42 -0.75 -13.24
N ILE A 94 -1.63 -0.33 -12.87
CA ILE A 94 -2.61 -1.25 -12.29
C ILE A 94 -3.23 -2.17 -13.37
N VAL A 95 -3.74 -1.58 -14.44
CA VAL A 95 -4.56 -2.28 -15.44
C VAL A 95 -3.72 -2.95 -16.51
N ASN A 96 -2.64 -2.31 -16.96
CA ASN A 96 -1.81 -2.86 -18.03
C ASN A 96 -0.68 -3.72 -17.51
N GLU A 97 -0.12 -3.41 -16.33
CA GLU A 97 0.98 -4.18 -15.77
C GLU A 97 0.50 -5.18 -14.71
N ALA A 98 0.17 -4.74 -13.49
CA ALA A 98 -0.12 -5.61 -12.35
C ALA A 98 -1.16 -6.70 -12.66
N ALA A 99 -2.25 -6.33 -13.33
CA ALA A 99 -3.33 -7.25 -13.67
C ALA A 99 -2.97 -8.29 -14.75
N LYS A 100 -1.98 -8.01 -15.61
CA LYS A 100 -1.72 -8.81 -16.83
C LYS A 100 -0.38 -9.53 -16.84
N ILE A 101 0.62 -9.08 -16.07
CA ILE A 101 1.96 -9.68 -16.05
C ILE A 101 1.92 -11.20 -15.87
N MET A 102 1.05 -11.73 -15.01
CA MET A 102 0.92 -13.18 -14.82
C MET A 102 0.51 -13.90 -16.10
N ALA A 103 -0.44 -13.33 -16.85
CA ALA A 103 -0.93 -13.91 -18.10
C ALA A 103 0.11 -13.79 -19.23
N PHE A 104 0.83 -12.66 -19.30
CA PHE A 104 1.85 -12.42 -20.33
C PHE A 104 3.18 -13.15 -20.07
N SER A 105 3.41 -13.60 -18.84
CA SER A 105 4.61 -14.37 -18.46
C SER A 105 4.36 -15.88 -18.28
N PRO A 106 3.35 -16.46 -18.94
CA PRO A 106 2.81 -17.79 -18.65
C PRO A 106 2.87 -18.29 -17.19
N GLY A 107 2.56 -17.41 -16.23
CA GLY A 107 2.60 -17.73 -14.80
C GLY A 107 3.99 -17.70 -14.15
N LEU A 108 5.04 -17.31 -14.88
CA LEU A 108 6.40 -17.14 -14.36
C LEU A 108 6.44 -16.08 -13.25
N TYR A 109 5.75 -14.96 -13.45
CA TYR A 109 5.64 -13.90 -12.46
C TYR A 109 4.22 -13.85 -11.89
N LYS A 110 4.12 -13.91 -10.56
CA LYS A 110 2.89 -13.57 -9.82
C LYS A 110 3.08 -12.22 -9.18
N ILE A 111 2.02 -11.40 -9.15
CA ILE A 111 2.04 -10.06 -8.53
C ILE A 111 1.22 -10.10 -7.23
N PRO A 112 1.78 -10.57 -6.10
CA PRO A 112 1.12 -10.54 -4.79
C PRO A 112 1.16 -9.12 -4.18
N LEU A 113 0.43 -8.20 -4.81
CA LEU A 113 0.32 -6.79 -4.43
C LEU A 113 -1.05 -6.51 -3.78
N VAL A 114 -1.05 -5.76 -2.68
CA VAL A 114 -2.26 -5.11 -2.15
C VAL A 114 -2.14 -3.61 -2.37
N ILE A 115 -3.15 -3.02 -3.02
CA ILE A 115 -3.30 -1.56 -3.12
C ILE A 115 -4.38 -1.15 -2.13
N ARG A 116 -4.01 -0.35 -1.13
CA ARG A 116 -4.94 0.23 -0.17
C ARG A 116 -5.08 1.72 -0.40
N THR A 117 -6.28 2.22 -0.16
CA THR A 117 -6.60 3.65 -0.29
C THR A 117 -7.85 3.95 0.53
N GLN A 118 -8.15 5.23 0.67
CA GLN A 118 -9.30 5.75 1.40
C GLN A 118 -10.27 6.42 0.43
N CYS A 119 -11.56 6.25 0.70
CA CYS A 119 -12.65 6.81 -0.08
C CYS A 119 -13.80 7.26 0.82
N GLY A 120 -14.59 8.23 0.35
CA GLY A 120 -15.92 8.51 0.92
C GLY A 120 -15.87 8.92 2.39
N THR A 121 -14.94 9.81 2.75
CA THR A 121 -14.69 10.15 4.16
C THR A 121 -15.80 11.00 4.79
N GLY A 122 -16.65 11.65 3.98
CA GLY A 122 -17.80 12.44 4.44
C GLY A 122 -17.43 13.68 5.28
N ARG A 123 -16.18 14.16 5.17
CA ARG A 123 -15.61 15.22 6.03
C ARG A 123 -15.48 16.59 5.37
N GLY A 124 -15.96 16.76 4.15
CA GLY A 124 -15.87 18.05 3.44
C GLY A 124 -14.42 18.48 3.17
N ILE A 125 -13.57 17.53 2.80
CA ILE A 125 -12.11 17.72 2.66
C ILE A 125 -11.68 18.18 1.25
N GLY A 126 -12.62 18.43 0.35
CA GLY A 126 -12.36 19.00 -0.98
C GLY A 126 -13.03 18.20 -2.10
N GLY A 127 -12.78 18.61 -3.35
CA GLY A 127 -13.38 17.98 -4.55
C GLY A 127 -12.68 16.70 -5.02
N HIS A 128 -11.57 16.30 -4.38
CA HIS A 128 -10.74 15.15 -4.74
C HIS A 128 -10.41 14.27 -3.53
N HIS A 129 -11.36 14.07 -2.61
CA HIS A 129 -11.19 13.41 -1.30
C HIS A 129 -12.51 12.78 -0.79
#